data_AF-A0A4R7VR27-F1
#
_entry.id   AF-A0A4R7VR27-F1
#
_cell.length_a   1.000
_cell.length_b   1.000
_cell.length_c   1.000
_cell.angle_alpha   90.00
_cell.angle_beta   90.00
_cell.angle_gamma   90.00
#
_symmetry.space_group_name_H-M   'P 1'
#
loop_
_entity.id
_entity.type
_entity.pdbx_description
1 polymer ?
#
loop_
_entity_poly.entity_id
_entity_poly.type
_entity_poly.pdbx_seq_one_letter_code
_entity_poly.pdbx_strand_id
1 'polypeptide(L)'
;MHNNNKELTLSAPLSGPVLTLAKVPDAVFASGAMGDGIAIDPINDTLYSPCAGVIIHVARTGHALTVRADNGAEILLHLGLDTVELNGEGFSMLVKDGTRVSKGQPLLRYDLDKVGQQCKSLVSLLILTNSQDFQVRPITLKAVKVGEPLLHIVARNGSAAHAEVVGGPEVHGHVLVAHRGGLHARPAALIRQTAQGFKSQSQLHFAGKSAPCNSLIGLMGLAVGEQDEVQVSCQGPDAEAALQALLTALATALPDDHHSAAPIHVAPLKRPAEAGVCTVSAPRRDWLAGHCFV
;
A
#
# COMPACT_ATOMS: atom_id res chain seq x y z
N MET A 1 29.64 -15.34 19.70
CA MET A 1 29.79 -14.02 19.04
C MET A 1 28.39 -13.55 18.66
N HIS A 2 27.82 -12.60 19.41
CA HIS A 2 26.48 -12.07 19.12
C HIS A 2 26.59 -11.05 17.99
N ASN A 3 26.47 -11.49 16.74
CA ASN A 3 26.37 -10.57 15.62
C ASN A 3 25.02 -9.88 15.71
N ASN A 4 25.04 -8.66 16.23
CA ASN A 4 23.92 -7.76 16.47
C ASN A 4 23.40 -7.14 15.15
N ASN A 5 23.42 -7.91 14.05
CA ASN A 5 23.17 -7.40 12.72
C ASN A 5 21.66 -7.30 12.47
N LYS A 6 21.02 -6.26 13.02
CA LYS A 6 19.63 -5.89 12.73
C LYS A 6 19.41 -5.36 11.31
N GLU A 7 20.42 -5.48 10.45
CA GLU A 7 20.35 -5.11 9.05
C GLU A 7 19.61 -6.17 8.24
N LEU A 8 18.76 -5.72 7.32
CA LEU A 8 17.97 -6.59 6.47
C LEU A 8 17.91 -6.02 5.05
N THR A 9 18.21 -6.85 4.06
CA THR A 9 17.99 -6.50 2.65
C THR A 9 16.65 -7.04 2.19
N LEU A 10 15.73 -6.13 1.85
CA LEU A 10 14.44 -6.47 1.24
C LEU A 10 14.61 -6.69 -0.26
N SER A 11 14.06 -7.79 -0.77
CA SER A 11 13.92 -7.97 -2.22
C SER A 11 12.70 -7.26 -2.78
N ALA A 12 12.73 -6.96 -4.07
CA ALA A 12 11.60 -6.47 -4.82
C ALA A 12 10.43 -7.48 -4.77
N PRO A 13 9.26 -7.07 -4.25
CA PRO A 13 8.09 -7.94 -4.16
C PRO A 13 7.24 -7.92 -5.44
N LEU A 14 7.53 -6.98 -6.35
CA LEU A 14 6.93 -6.79 -7.66
C LEU A 14 8.04 -6.48 -8.66
N SER A 15 7.79 -6.72 -9.95
CA SER A 15 8.64 -6.27 -11.04
C SER A 15 8.09 -4.97 -11.60
N GLY A 16 8.96 -4.06 -12.02
CA GLY A 16 8.57 -2.82 -12.71
C GLY A 16 9.44 -1.61 -12.36
N PRO A 17 9.12 -0.43 -12.89
CA PRO A 17 9.80 0.82 -12.55
C PRO A 17 9.67 1.17 -11.06
N VAL A 18 10.77 1.53 -10.42
CA VAL A 18 10.79 2.04 -9.04
C VAL A 18 10.62 3.56 -9.02
N LEU A 19 9.79 4.05 -8.11
CA LEU A 19 9.56 5.45 -7.85
C LEU A 19 9.87 5.79 -6.39
N THR A 20 10.36 7.00 -6.14
CA THR A 20 10.37 7.58 -4.80
C THR A 20 8.95 7.90 -4.37
N LEU A 21 8.65 7.85 -3.06
CA LEU A 21 7.32 8.23 -2.55
C LEU A 21 6.87 9.61 -3.03
N ALA A 22 7.77 10.59 -3.09
CA ALA A 22 7.48 11.95 -3.59
C ALA A 22 6.92 12.03 -5.03
N LYS A 23 7.02 10.95 -5.83
CA LYS A 23 6.49 10.85 -7.19
C LYS A 23 5.16 10.07 -7.27
N VAL A 24 4.68 9.55 -6.15
CA VAL A 24 3.40 8.84 -6.07
C VAL A 24 2.26 9.86 -6.22
N PRO A 25 1.24 9.61 -7.06
CA PRO A 25 0.13 10.53 -7.28
C PRO A 25 -0.92 10.49 -6.15
N ASP A 26 -0.44 10.62 -4.91
CA ASP A 26 -1.23 10.67 -3.68
C ASP A 26 -0.48 11.50 -2.64
N ALA A 27 -1.09 12.58 -2.15
CA ALA A 27 -0.41 13.53 -1.27
C ALA A 27 -0.01 12.91 0.08
N VAL A 28 -0.81 11.99 0.61
CA VAL A 28 -0.55 11.36 1.92
C VAL A 28 0.65 10.43 1.81
N PHE A 29 0.69 9.58 0.77
CA PHE A 29 1.86 8.73 0.55
C PHE A 29 3.10 9.53 0.13
N ALA A 30 2.94 10.54 -0.73
CA ALA A 30 4.05 11.37 -1.20
C ALA A 30 4.71 12.21 -0.11
N SER A 31 3.94 12.61 0.91
CA SER A 31 4.45 13.34 2.06
C SER A 31 5.35 12.52 2.99
N GLY A 32 5.30 11.18 2.91
CA GLY A 32 5.96 10.30 3.87
C GLY A 32 5.21 10.17 5.20
N ALA A 33 3.97 10.67 5.32
CA ALA A 33 3.16 10.58 6.54
C ALA A 33 2.90 9.14 7.01
N MET A 34 3.07 8.14 6.13
CA MET A 34 2.97 6.70 6.44
C MET A 34 4.29 6.07 6.92
N GLY A 35 5.41 6.75 6.70
CA GLY A 35 6.77 6.24 6.97
C GLY A 35 7.63 6.30 5.71
N ASP A 36 8.90 5.95 5.88
CA ASP A 36 9.85 5.93 4.77
C ASP A 36 9.60 4.72 3.86
N GLY A 37 9.84 4.86 2.56
CA GLY A 37 9.59 3.78 1.63
C GLY A 37 9.85 4.14 0.18
N ILE A 38 9.37 3.27 -0.72
CA ILE A 38 9.39 3.47 -2.16
C ILE A 38 8.09 2.95 -2.78
N ALA A 39 7.90 3.21 -4.07
CA ALA A 39 6.82 2.64 -4.84
C ALA A 39 7.37 1.87 -6.06
N ILE A 40 6.57 0.94 -6.58
CA ILE A 40 6.82 0.19 -7.81
C ILE A 40 5.57 0.28 -8.67
N ASP A 41 5.72 0.62 -9.95
CA ASP A 41 4.66 0.49 -10.93
C ASP A 41 4.68 -0.94 -11.50
N PRO A 42 3.76 -1.83 -11.10
CA PRO A 42 3.92 -3.25 -11.31
C PRO A 42 3.64 -3.69 -12.75
N ILE A 43 4.43 -4.64 -13.22
CA ILE A 43 4.23 -5.31 -14.52
C ILE A 43 3.92 -6.81 -14.38
N ASN A 44 3.61 -7.26 -13.16
CA ASN A 44 3.29 -8.66 -12.86
C ASN A 44 2.12 -8.76 -11.88
N ASP A 45 1.43 -9.88 -11.92
CA ASP A 45 0.12 -10.14 -11.28
C ASP A 45 0.19 -10.70 -9.84
N THR A 46 1.39 -10.81 -9.28
CA THR A 46 1.63 -11.51 -8.02
C THR A 46 2.57 -10.70 -7.13
N LEU A 47 2.11 -10.38 -5.93
CA LEU A 47 2.91 -9.78 -4.88
C LEU A 47 3.62 -10.88 -4.08
N TYR A 48 4.94 -10.75 -3.93
CA TYR A 48 5.78 -11.70 -3.21
C TYR A 48 6.31 -11.12 -1.90
N SER A 49 6.72 -11.97 -0.96
CA SER A 49 7.31 -11.52 0.29
C SER A 49 8.72 -10.94 0.06
N PRO A 50 9.00 -9.70 0.49
CA PRO A 50 10.34 -9.10 0.34
C PRO A 50 11.38 -9.68 1.30
N CYS A 51 10.94 -10.38 2.35
CA CYS A 51 11.78 -10.96 3.39
C CYS A 51 11.09 -12.17 4.06
N ALA A 52 11.81 -12.84 4.96
CA ALA A 52 11.20 -13.78 5.90
C ALA A 52 10.59 -13.01 7.08
N GLY A 53 9.44 -13.46 7.57
CA GLY A 53 8.71 -12.77 8.62
C GLY A 53 7.34 -13.37 8.92
N VAL A 54 6.51 -12.63 9.64
CA VAL A 54 5.12 -12.98 9.96
C VAL A 54 4.19 -11.93 9.39
N ILE A 55 3.07 -12.35 8.80
CA ILE A 55 1.99 -11.46 8.42
C ILE A 55 1.29 -10.98 9.68
N ILE A 56 1.37 -9.69 9.99
CA ILE A 56 0.79 -9.10 11.20
C ILE A 56 -0.52 -8.36 10.94
N HIS A 57 -0.82 -8.08 9.67
CA HIS A 57 -2.07 -7.47 9.25
C HIS A 57 -2.35 -7.79 7.78
N VAL A 58 -3.60 -8.13 7.47
CA VAL A 58 -4.16 -8.21 6.13
C VAL A 58 -5.36 -7.26 6.08
N ALA A 59 -5.36 -6.35 5.11
CA ALA A 59 -6.46 -5.42 4.93
C ALA A 59 -7.75 -6.20 4.60
N ARG A 60 -8.89 -5.71 5.09
CA ARG A 60 -10.20 -6.36 4.90
C ARG A 60 -10.53 -6.65 3.43
N THR A 61 -10.15 -5.74 2.53
CA THR A 61 -10.38 -5.87 1.09
C THR A 61 -9.20 -6.55 0.36
N GLY A 62 -8.21 -7.10 1.07
CA GLY A 62 -7.14 -7.91 0.48
C GLY A 62 -6.12 -7.18 -0.40
N HIS A 63 -6.23 -5.86 -0.56
CA HIS A 63 -5.31 -5.05 -1.39
C HIS A 63 -3.97 -4.74 -0.71
N ALA A 64 -3.88 -4.89 0.61
CA ALA A 64 -2.70 -4.56 1.38
C ALA A 64 -2.46 -5.57 2.51
N LEU A 65 -1.20 -5.73 2.88
CA LEU A 65 -0.78 -6.55 4.01
C LEU A 65 0.52 -6.01 4.61
N THR A 66 0.77 -6.32 5.88
CA THR A 66 1.99 -5.93 6.57
C THR A 66 2.78 -7.15 7.03
N VAL A 67 4.05 -7.20 6.67
CA VAL A 67 5.00 -8.22 7.11
C VAL A 67 5.85 -7.64 8.23
N ARG A 68 5.85 -8.27 9.40
CA ARG A 68 6.89 -8.05 10.41
C ARG A 68 8.06 -8.99 10.12
N ALA A 69 9.17 -8.41 9.69
CA ALA A 69 10.39 -9.14 9.41
C ALA A 69 11.04 -9.64 10.71
N ASP A 70 11.94 -10.61 10.60
CA ASP A 70 12.62 -11.23 11.74
C ASP A 70 13.48 -10.28 12.57
N ASN A 71 13.94 -9.19 11.97
CA ASN A 71 14.67 -8.14 12.68
C ASN A 71 13.74 -7.16 13.41
N GLY A 72 12.41 -7.31 13.29
CA GLY A 72 11.40 -6.45 13.90
C GLY A 72 10.89 -5.30 13.02
N ALA A 73 11.42 -5.12 11.81
CA ALA A 73 10.93 -4.10 10.88
C ALA A 73 9.52 -4.46 10.38
N GLU A 74 8.62 -3.48 10.33
CA GLU A 74 7.24 -3.65 9.85
C GLU A 74 7.08 -3.01 8.47
N ILE A 75 6.80 -3.83 7.47
CA ILE A 75 6.76 -3.41 6.06
C ILE A 75 5.32 -3.57 5.57
N LEU A 76 4.67 -2.44 5.31
CA LEU A 76 3.39 -2.38 4.61
C LEU A 76 3.62 -2.55 3.11
N LEU A 77 2.97 -3.55 2.53
CA LEU A 77 2.84 -3.77 1.10
C LEU A 77 1.42 -3.36 0.71
N HIS A 78 1.27 -2.27 -0.04
CA HIS A 78 -0.03 -1.74 -0.46
C HIS A 78 -0.12 -1.76 -1.98
N LEU A 79 -1.03 -2.54 -2.55
CA LEU A 79 -1.20 -2.61 -4.01
C LEU A 79 -2.08 -1.47 -4.52
N GLY A 80 -1.54 -0.67 -5.43
CA GLY A 80 -2.23 0.45 -6.05
C GLY A 80 -2.66 1.56 -5.09
N LEU A 81 -3.36 2.56 -5.63
CA LEU A 81 -3.95 3.69 -4.93
C LEU A 81 -5.47 3.64 -5.03
N ASP A 82 -6.16 3.95 -3.94
CA ASP A 82 -7.63 3.85 -3.81
C ASP A 82 -8.19 2.43 -4.02
N THR A 83 -7.36 1.41 -3.88
CA THR A 83 -7.76 0.01 -4.09
C THR A 83 -8.69 -0.54 -3.01
N VAL A 84 -8.81 0.17 -1.89
CA VAL A 84 -9.82 -0.11 -0.87
C VAL A 84 -11.24 -0.04 -1.43
N GLU A 85 -11.49 0.85 -2.40
CA GLU A 85 -12.83 1.07 -2.99
C GLU A 85 -13.30 -0.11 -3.86
N LEU A 86 -12.39 -0.98 -4.31
CA LEU A 86 -12.73 -2.18 -5.07
C LEU A 86 -13.41 -3.26 -4.20
N ASN A 87 -13.52 -3.09 -2.89
CA ASN A 87 -14.19 -4.03 -1.99
C ASN A 87 -13.68 -5.48 -2.09
N GLY A 88 -12.40 -5.66 -2.45
CA GLY A 88 -11.76 -6.96 -2.62
C GLY A 88 -11.90 -7.57 -4.01
N GLU A 89 -12.58 -6.90 -4.94
CA GLU A 89 -12.63 -7.34 -6.32
C GLU A 89 -11.26 -7.28 -6.99
N GLY A 90 -10.87 -8.38 -7.65
CA GLY A 90 -9.59 -8.48 -8.35
C GLY A 90 -8.42 -8.88 -7.46
N PHE A 91 -8.63 -9.12 -6.17
CA PHE A 91 -7.59 -9.56 -5.23
C PHE A 91 -7.84 -11.00 -4.72
N SER A 92 -6.79 -11.80 -4.65
CA SER A 92 -6.81 -13.16 -4.12
C SER A 92 -5.65 -13.36 -3.14
N MET A 93 -5.92 -13.16 -1.85
CA MET A 93 -4.96 -13.37 -0.77
C MET A 93 -4.55 -14.85 -0.68
N LEU A 94 -3.24 -15.10 -0.61
CA LEU A 94 -2.66 -16.44 -0.44
C LEU A 94 -2.19 -16.72 0.99
N VAL A 95 -2.26 -15.69 1.85
CA VAL A 95 -1.85 -15.72 3.25
C VAL A 95 -2.90 -15.04 4.11
N LYS A 96 -2.84 -15.30 5.42
CA LYS A 96 -3.69 -14.68 6.44
C LYS A 96 -2.85 -14.15 7.59
N ASP A 97 -3.47 -13.38 8.48
CA ASP A 97 -2.83 -12.94 9.72
C ASP A 97 -2.24 -14.11 10.52
N GLY A 98 -1.05 -13.87 11.08
CA GLY A 98 -0.26 -14.86 11.81
C GLY A 98 0.53 -15.83 10.93
N THR A 99 0.38 -15.78 9.60
CA THR A 99 1.13 -16.68 8.69
C THR A 99 2.61 -16.33 8.69
N ARG A 100 3.46 -17.33 8.93
CA ARG A 100 4.91 -17.23 8.73
C ARG A 100 5.22 -17.35 7.23
N VAL A 101 6.05 -16.46 6.70
CA VAL A 101 6.41 -16.42 5.28
C VAL A 101 7.92 -16.41 5.07
N SER A 102 8.35 -16.97 3.95
CA SER A 102 9.74 -16.91 3.48
C SER A 102 9.93 -15.85 2.41
N LYS A 103 11.17 -15.36 2.25
CA LYS A 103 11.52 -14.43 1.15
C LYS A 103 11.17 -15.04 -0.20
N GLY A 104 10.50 -14.27 -1.07
CA GLY A 104 10.07 -14.73 -2.39
C GLY A 104 8.82 -15.60 -2.38
N GLN A 105 8.16 -15.81 -1.23
CA GLN A 105 6.89 -16.53 -1.18
C GLN A 105 5.76 -15.68 -1.78
N PRO A 106 4.87 -16.23 -2.62
CA PRO A 106 3.66 -15.55 -3.08
C PRO A 106 2.75 -15.18 -1.90
N LEU A 107 2.27 -13.94 -1.86
CA LEU A 107 1.40 -13.42 -0.79
C LEU A 107 -0.01 -13.10 -1.28
N LEU A 108 -0.11 -12.55 -2.48
CA LEU A 108 -1.36 -12.04 -3.06
C LEU A 108 -1.26 -12.12 -4.58
N ARG A 109 -2.31 -12.63 -5.22
CA ARG A 109 -2.51 -12.53 -6.67
C ARG A 109 -3.56 -11.49 -6.97
N TYR A 110 -3.40 -10.76 -8.07
CA TYR A 110 -4.38 -9.77 -8.47
C TYR A 110 -4.48 -9.66 -9.99
N ASP A 111 -5.67 -9.31 -10.46
CA ASP A 111 -5.94 -9.08 -11.87
C ASP A 111 -5.51 -7.65 -12.24
N LEU A 112 -4.38 -7.53 -12.93
CA LEU A 112 -3.80 -6.24 -13.32
C LEU A 112 -4.79 -5.39 -14.15
N ASP A 113 -5.50 -6.03 -15.08
CA ASP A 113 -6.41 -5.32 -15.98
C ASP A 113 -7.65 -4.85 -15.23
N LYS A 114 -8.25 -5.74 -14.42
CA LYS A 114 -9.44 -5.41 -13.64
C LYS A 114 -9.15 -4.30 -12.62
N VAL A 115 -8.06 -4.45 -11.85
CA VAL A 115 -7.69 -3.46 -10.84
C VAL A 115 -7.26 -2.15 -11.51
N GLY A 116 -6.46 -2.21 -12.58
CA GLY A 116 -5.97 -1.03 -13.29
C GLY A 116 -7.06 -0.16 -13.93
N GLN A 117 -8.20 -0.75 -14.29
CA GLN A 117 -9.34 -0.02 -14.83
C GLN A 117 -10.20 0.68 -13.76
N GLN A 118 -10.06 0.29 -12.49
CA GLN A 118 -10.97 0.70 -11.41
C GLN A 118 -10.27 1.46 -10.28
N CYS A 119 -8.94 1.40 -10.19
CA CYS A 119 -8.14 2.15 -9.21
C CYS A 119 -7.60 3.46 -9.80
N LYS A 120 -7.18 4.38 -8.92
CA LYS A 120 -6.52 5.63 -9.32
C LYS A 120 -5.17 5.38 -10.00
N SER A 121 -4.43 4.37 -9.54
CA SER A 121 -3.13 3.98 -10.07
C SER A 121 -2.74 2.59 -9.56
N LEU A 122 -2.05 1.80 -10.38
CA LEU A 122 -1.45 0.53 -9.96
C LEU A 122 -0.14 0.70 -9.17
N VAL A 123 0.40 1.92 -9.09
CA VAL A 123 1.62 2.22 -8.32
C VAL A 123 1.45 1.71 -6.89
N SER A 124 2.27 0.70 -6.57
CA SER A 124 2.19 -0.10 -5.35
C SER A 124 3.31 0.27 -4.40
N LEU A 125 3.04 0.31 -3.11
CA LEU A 125 3.90 0.94 -2.11
C LEU A 125 4.57 -0.11 -1.21
N LEU A 126 5.84 0.12 -0.91
CA LEU A 126 6.62 -0.57 0.11
C LEU A 126 7.03 0.45 1.18
N ILE A 127 6.36 0.42 2.33
CA ILE A 127 6.53 1.43 3.38
C ILE A 127 6.96 0.76 4.67
N LEU A 128 8.02 1.28 5.29
CA LEU A 128 8.45 0.93 6.63
C LEU A 128 7.59 1.71 7.64
N THR A 129 6.73 1.03 8.39
CA THR A 129 5.72 1.70 9.23
C THR A 129 6.24 2.10 10.60
N ASN A 130 7.32 1.49 11.08
CA ASN A 130 8.02 1.79 12.33
C ASN A 130 9.36 2.51 12.10
N SER A 131 9.32 3.61 11.33
CA SER A 131 10.52 4.42 11.00
C SER A 131 11.20 5.09 12.20
N GLN A 132 10.60 5.08 13.39
CA GLN A 132 11.30 5.49 14.62
C GLN A 132 12.41 4.49 15.03
N ASP A 133 12.21 3.20 14.75
CA ASP A 133 13.11 2.12 15.17
C ASP A 133 14.06 1.71 14.03
N PHE A 134 13.68 1.98 12.79
CA PHE A 134 14.40 1.57 11.59
C PHE A 134 14.53 2.72 10.59
N GLN A 135 15.52 2.62 9.70
CA GLN A 135 15.68 3.49 8.55
C GLN A 135 15.79 2.65 7.29
N VAL A 136 15.26 3.18 6.18
CA VAL A 136 15.34 2.56 4.86
C VAL A 136 16.36 3.29 3.99
N ARG A 137 17.14 2.54 3.21
CA ARG A 137 18.05 3.05 2.19
C ARG A 137 17.77 2.35 0.87
N PRO A 138 17.34 3.06 -0.18
CA PRO A 138 17.15 2.47 -1.50
C PRO A 138 18.47 1.95 -2.08
N ILE A 139 18.45 0.74 -2.64
CA ILE A 139 19.58 0.16 -3.39
C ILE A 139 19.55 0.67 -4.84
N THR A 140 18.35 0.75 -5.41
CA THR A 140 18.12 1.21 -6.77
C THR A 140 16.83 2.02 -6.85
N LEU A 141 16.79 2.94 -7.82
CA LEU A 141 15.61 3.73 -8.19
C LEU A 141 15.28 3.55 -9.69
N LYS A 142 15.78 2.47 -10.29
CA LYS A 142 15.50 2.07 -11.67
C LYS A 142 14.42 0.97 -11.69
N ALA A 143 14.19 0.34 -12.83
CA ALA A 143 13.35 -0.86 -12.86
C ALA A 143 14.01 -2.04 -12.10
N VAL A 144 13.17 -2.88 -11.51
CA VAL A 144 13.57 -4.11 -10.80
C VAL A 144 12.74 -5.30 -11.26
N LYS A 145 13.27 -6.51 -11.06
CA LYS A 145 12.53 -7.76 -11.16
C LYS A 145 12.28 -8.34 -9.76
N VAL A 146 11.19 -9.10 -9.62
CA VAL A 146 10.88 -9.84 -8.39
C VAL A 146 12.12 -10.60 -7.89
N GLY A 147 12.42 -10.45 -6.60
CA GLY A 147 13.54 -11.12 -5.94
C GLY A 147 14.85 -10.33 -5.96
N GLU A 148 15.01 -9.32 -6.82
CA GLU A 148 16.21 -8.47 -6.86
C GLU A 148 16.32 -7.61 -5.57
N PRO A 149 17.54 -7.29 -5.10
CA PRO A 149 17.72 -6.41 -3.94
C PRO A 149 17.13 -5.02 -4.20
N LEU A 150 16.32 -4.54 -3.25
CA LEU A 150 15.57 -3.28 -3.42
C LEU A 150 15.89 -2.25 -2.33
N LEU A 151 15.81 -2.63 -1.05
CA LEU A 151 16.00 -1.74 0.08
C LEU A 151 16.93 -2.37 1.12
N HIS A 152 17.77 -1.55 1.75
CA HIS A 152 18.44 -1.89 3.00
C HIS A 152 17.70 -1.27 4.18
N ILE A 153 17.33 -2.10 5.15
CA ILE A 153 16.76 -1.70 6.43
C ILE A 153 17.84 -1.79 7.47
N VAL A 154 18.03 -0.70 8.22
CA VAL A 154 19.01 -0.61 9.31
C VAL A 154 18.29 -0.15 10.57
N ALA A 155 18.57 -0.78 11.71
CA ALA A 155 18.03 -0.29 12.98
C ALA A 155 18.61 1.09 13.30
N ARG A 156 17.78 2.00 13.81
CA ARG A 156 18.26 3.25 14.39
C ARG A 156 18.78 2.93 15.79
N ASN A 157 20.02 3.36 16.09
CA ASN A 157 20.54 3.30 17.46
C ASN A 157 19.88 4.43 18.26
N GLY A 158 18.67 4.19 18.75
CA GLY A 158 17.90 5.10 19.55
C GLY A 158 16.82 4.29 20.26
N SER A 159 16.85 4.32 21.59
CA SER A 159 15.99 3.57 22.50
C SER A 159 14.54 3.53 22.03
N ALA A 160 13.95 2.34 21.99
CA ALA A 160 12.51 2.19 22.12
C ALA A 160 12.10 3.01 23.35
N ALA A 161 11.48 4.16 23.12
CA ALA A 161 10.69 4.81 24.14
C ALA A 161 9.47 3.90 24.31
N HIS A 162 9.61 2.88 25.15
CA HIS A 162 8.45 2.34 25.83
C HIS A 162 7.78 3.55 26.47
N ALA A 163 6.58 3.88 25.99
CA ALA A 163 5.72 4.86 26.59
C ALA A 163 5.62 4.53 28.09
N GLU A 164 6.34 5.28 28.92
CA GLU A 164 6.11 5.26 30.36
C GLU A 164 4.65 5.63 30.56
N VAL A 165 3.93 4.87 31.37
CA VAL A 165 2.55 5.18 31.74
C VAL A 165 2.59 6.53 32.47
N VAL A 166 2.29 7.62 31.75
CA VAL A 166 2.23 8.96 32.34
C VAL A 166 0.95 9.01 33.16
N GLY A 167 1.07 8.83 34.46
CA GLY A 167 -0.05 9.04 35.38
C GLY A 167 -0.54 10.49 35.31
N GLY A 168 -1.79 10.68 34.92
CA GLY A 168 -2.47 11.97 34.84
C GLY A 168 -3.97 11.81 34.56
N PRO A 169 -4.78 12.88 34.67
CA PRO A 169 -6.18 12.83 34.30
C PRO A 169 -6.30 12.45 32.82
N GLU A 170 -7.06 11.38 32.55
CA GLU A 170 -7.36 10.93 31.20
C GLU A 170 -8.63 11.65 30.73
N VAL A 171 -8.59 12.18 29.50
CA VAL A 171 -9.74 12.79 28.84
C VAL A 171 -10.21 11.90 27.70
N HIS A 172 -11.52 11.81 27.52
CA HIS A 172 -12.13 10.93 26.52
C HIS A 172 -13.16 11.68 25.68
N GLY A 173 -13.36 11.22 24.46
CA GLY A 173 -14.41 11.71 23.58
C GLY A 173 -14.85 10.63 22.59
N HIS A 174 -16.05 10.80 22.04
CA HIS A 174 -16.64 9.91 21.04
C HIS A 174 -16.83 10.65 19.73
N VAL A 175 -16.69 9.93 18.62
CA VAL A 175 -16.88 10.49 17.27
C VAL A 175 -17.29 9.39 16.29
N LEU A 176 -18.09 9.76 15.29
CA LEU A 176 -18.38 8.90 14.14
C LEU A 176 -17.28 9.07 13.10
N VAL A 177 -16.75 7.95 12.59
CA VAL A 177 -15.71 8.00 11.56
C VAL A 177 -16.28 8.44 10.22
N ALA A 178 -15.81 9.58 9.72
CA ALA A 178 -16.26 10.17 8.46
C ALA A 178 -15.45 9.73 7.23
N HIS A 179 -14.38 8.96 7.43
CA HIS A 179 -13.53 8.49 6.33
C HIS A 179 -14.18 7.37 5.54
N ARG A 180 -14.25 7.54 4.22
CA ARG A 180 -14.85 6.55 3.32
C ARG A 180 -14.05 5.25 3.36
N GLY A 181 -14.74 4.13 3.54
CA GLY A 181 -14.07 2.83 3.70
C GLY A 181 -13.39 2.62 5.07
N GLY A 182 -13.58 3.55 6.01
CA GLY A 182 -13.15 3.40 7.41
C GLY A 182 -11.66 3.70 7.64
N LEU A 183 -11.08 3.12 8.69
CA LEU A 183 -9.73 3.44 9.14
C LEU A 183 -8.65 2.60 8.41
N HIS A 184 -8.51 2.84 7.10
CA HIS A 184 -7.43 2.26 6.28
C HIS A 184 -6.14 3.11 6.34
N ALA A 185 -5.16 2.82 5.48
CA ALA A 185 -3.83 3.44 5.52
C ALA A 185 -3.87 4.98 5.56
N ARG A 186 -4.65 5.63 4.68
CA ARG A 186 -4.68 7.09 4.52
C ARG A 186 -5.21 7.83 5.76
N PRO A 187 -6.40 7.50 6.31
CA PRO A 187 -6.86 8.12 7.56
C PRO A 187 -6.02 7.70 8.78
N ALA A 188 -5.47 6.47 8.82
CA ALA A 188 -4.54 6.08 9.87
C ALA A 188 -3.25 6.94 9.85
N ALA A 189 -2.81 7.39 8.66
CA ALA A 189 -1.71 8.33 8.49
C ALA A 189 -1.97 9.64 9.20
N LEU A 190 -3.15 10.19 8.94
CA LEU A 190 -3.57 11.48 9.46
C LEU A 190 -3.67 11.40 10.98
N ILE A 191 -4.30 10.35 11.53
CA ILE A 191 -4.39 10.16 12.98
C ILE A 191 -3.01 10.07 13.62
N ARG A 192 -2.09 9.28 13.03
CA ARG A 192 -0.72 9.16 13.52
C ARG A 192 0.01 10.50 13.49
N GLN A 193 -0.08 11.22 12.38
CA GLN A 193 0.55 12.52 12.21
C GLN A 193 0.00 13.55 13.21
N THR A 194 -1.33 13.56 13.41
CA THR A 194 -1.98 14.39 14.43
C THR A 194 -1.45 14.03 15.81
N ALA A 195 -1.44 12.75 16.19
CA ALA A 195 -0.97 12.31 17.49
C ALA A 195 0.51 12.66 17.75
N GLN A 196 1.38 12.58 16.73
CA GLN A 196 2.80 12.95 16.81
C GLN A 196 3.03 14.46 17.09
N GLY A 197 2.03 15.31 16.83
CA GLY A 197 2.08 16.73 17.14
C GLY A 197 1.96 17.06 18.64
N PHE A 198 1.63 16.07 19.48
CA PHE A 198 1.35 16.25 20.90
C PHE A 198 2.30 15.45 21.78
N LYS A 199 2.45 15.88 23.03
CA LYS A 199 3.21 15.16 24.06
C LYS A 199 2.38 14.09 24.77
N SER A 200 1.06 14.18 24.65
CA SER A 200 0.12 13.23 25.24
C SER A 200 0.12 11.89 24.53
N GLN A 201 -0.07 10.84 25.32
CA GLN A 201 -0.37 9.52 24.80
C GLN A 201 -1.84 9.47 24.43
N SER A 202 -2.15 8.86 23.29
CA SER A 202 -3.52 8.74 22.79
C SER A 202 -3.81 7.33 22.33
N GLN A 203 -5.02 6.86 22.61
CA GLN A 203 -5.54 5.56 22.20
C GLN A 203 -6.88 5.72 21.51
N LEU A 204 -7.09 4.91 20.47
CA LEU A 204 -8.38 4.73 19.81
C LEU A 204 -8.97 3.40 20.29
N HIS A 205 -10.24 3.42 20.68
CA HIS A 205 -10.98 2.27 21.19
C HIS A 205 -12.19 1.98 20.30
N PHE A 206 -12.36 0.72 19.94
CA PHE A 206 -13.47 0.25 19.12
C PHE A 206 -13.77 -1.23 19.43
N ALA A 207 -15.05 -1.56 19.63
CA ALA A 207 -15.53 -2.94 19.83
C ALA A 207 -14.71 -3.75 20.89
N GLY A 208 -14.32 -3.11 22.00
CA GLY A 208 -13.55 -3.73 23.08
C GLY A 208 -12.06 -3.93 22.79
N LYS A 209 -11.57 -3.46 21.64
CA LYS A 209 -10.15 -3.41 21.28
C LYS A 209 -9.64 -1.97 21.39
N SER A 210 -8.34 -1.80 21.61
CA SER A 210 -7.69 -0.50 21.56
C SER A 210 -6.37 -0.54 20.81
N ALA A 211 -5.99 0.61 20.25
CA ALA A 211 -4.70 0.79 19.61
C ALA A 211 -4.15 2.20 19.90
N PRO A 212 -2.82 2.35 20.10
CA PRO A 212 -2.20 3.67 20.17
C PRO A 212 -2.42 4.47 18.89
N CYS A 213 -2.78 5.74 18.99
CA CYS A 213 -2.97 6.60 17.81
C CYS A 213 -1.68 6.83 17.02
N ASN A 214 -0.51 6.59 17.62
CA ASN A 214 0.77 6.63 16.91
C ASN A 214 1.11 5.31 16.17
N SER A 215 0.31 4.25 16.36
CA SER A 215 0.53 2.93 15.76
C SER A 215 -0.35 2.74 14.52
N LEU A 216 0.24 2.96 13.36
CA LEU A 216 -0.41 2.79 12.05
C LEU A 216 -1.09 1.42 11.91
N ILE A 217 -0.35 0.34 12.19
CA ILE A 217 -0.87 -1.03 12.08
C ILE A 217 -1.90 -1.33 13.17
N GLY A 218 -1.72 -0.79 14.37
CA GLY A 218 -2.70 -0.92 15.44
C GLY A 218 -4.05 -0.32 15.05
N LEU A 219 -4.03 0.91 14.51
CA LEU A 219 -5.24 1.61 14.05
C LEU A 219 -5.97 0.84 12.94
N MET A 220 -5.25 0.41 11.90
CA MET A 220 -5.85 -0.39 10.81
C MET A 220 -6.36 -1.75 11.29
N GLY A 221 -5.72 -2.34 12.30
CA GLY A 221 -6.12 -3.60 12.93
C GLY A 221 -7.40 -3.52 13.76
N LEU A 222 -7.89 -2.32 14.12
CA LEU A 222 -9.17 -2.15 14.80
C LEU A 222 -10.37 -2.46 13.88
N ALA A 223 -10.17 -2.44 12.56
CA ALA A 223 -11.19 -2.70 11.55
C ALA A 223 -12.43 -1.79 11.66
N VAL A 224 -12.20 -0.52 12.01
CA VAL A 224 -13.24 0.52 12.08
C VAL A 224 -13.72 0.85 10.67
N GLY A 225 -15.03 0.78 10.45
CA GLY A 225 -15.71 1.17 9.23
C GLY A 225 -16.13 2.63 9.19
N GLU A 226 -16.73 3.04 8.06
CA GLU A 226 -17.37 4.34 7.92
C GLU A 226 -18.64 4.41 8.79
N GLN A 227 -18.88 5.56 9.43
CA GLN A 227 -19.98 5.80 10.39
C GLN A 227 -19.93 4.96 11.68
N ASP A 228 -18.86 4.20 11.91
CA ASP A 228 -18.67 3.53 13.20
C ASP A 228 -18.36 4.57 14.29
N GLU A 229 -18.95 4.38 15.47
CA GLU A 229 -18.64 5.18 16.65
C GLU A 229 -17.37 4.65 17.34
N VAL A 230 -16.39 5.52 17.52
CA VAL A 230 -15.13 5.22 18.20
C VAL A 230 -14.95 6.13 19.40
N GLN A 231 -14.20 5.64 20.39
CA GLN A 231 -13.78 6.44 21.53
C GLN A 231 -12.28 6.75 21.42
N VAL A 232 -11.92 8.01 21.63
CA VAL A 232 -10.52 8.43 21.76
C VAL A 232 -10.25 8.73 23.23
N SER A 233 -9.13 8.23 23.74
CA SER A 233 -8.62 8.62 25.06
C SER A 233 -7.24 9.26 24.94
N CYS A 234 -7.01 10.32 25.70
CA CYS A 234 -5.75 11.06 25.73
C CYS A 234 -5.29 11.28 27.17
N GLN A 235 -3.99 11.13 27.41
CA GLN A 235 -3.37 11.34 28.72
C GLN A 235 -2.03 12.06 28.57
N GLY A 236 -1.87 13.16 29.29
CA GLY A 236 -0.65 13.98 29.24
C GLY A 236 -0.91 15.48 29.37
N PRO A 237 0.14 16.30 29.22
CA PRO A 237 0.10 17.73 29.51
C PRO A 237 -0.74 18.55 28.51
N ASP A 238 -1.00 18.00 27.32
CA ASP A 238 -1.77 18.63 26.23
C ASP A 238 -2.97 17.76 25.80
N ALA A 239 -3.50 16.94 26.71
CA ALA A 239 -4.46 15.88 26.40
C ALA A 239 -5.77 16.38 25.82
N GLU A 240 -6.30 17.51 26.30
CA GLU A 240 -7.52 18.12 25.76
C GLU A 240 -7.32 18.60 24.32
N ALA A 241 -6.20 19.27 24.03
CA ALA A 241 -5.88 19.75 22.69
C ALA A 241 -5.66 18.57 21.73
N ALA A 242 -4.97 17.52 22.18
CA ALA A 242 -4.77 16.29 21.43
C ALA A 242 -6.09 15.59 21.12
N LEU A 243 -6.98 15.48 22.11
CA LEU A 243 -8.30 14.87 21.94
C LEU A 243 -9.11 15.63 20.88
N GLN A 244 -9.21 16.96 21.00
CA GLN A 244 -9.97 17.77 20.03
C GLN A 244 -9.43 17.63 18.59
N ALA A 245 -8.10 17.64 18.44
CA ALA A 245 -7.48 17.47 17.12
C ALA A 245 -7.76 16.08 16.53
N LEU A 246 -7.70 15.02 17.35
CA LEU A 246 -7.98 13.64 16.93
C LEU A 246 -9.45 13.43 16.56
N LEU A 247 -10.39 13.92 17.37
CA LEU A 247 -11.82 13.87 17.06
C LEU A 247 -12.13 14.61 15.76
N THR A 248 -11.51 15.79 15.56
CA THR A 248 -11.66 16.56 14.32
C THR A 248 -11.12 15.79 13.12
N ALA A 249 -9.95 15.17 13.25
CA ALA A 249 -9.35 14.38 12.18
C ALA A 249 -10.25 13.21 11.77
N LEU A 250 -10.83 12.49 12.74
CA LEU A 250 -11.76 11.37 12.51
C LEU A 250 -13.10 11.78 11.90
N ALA A 251 -13.59 12.98 12.26
CA ALA A 251 -14.86 13.53 11.78
C ALA A 251 -14.78 14.20 10.40
N THR A 252 -13.58 14.40 9.85
CA THR A 252 -13.37 15.16 8.60
C THR A 252 -12.96 14.22 7.47
N ALA A 253 -13.82 14.04 6.46
CA ALA A 253 -13.50 13.27 5.26
C ALA A 253 -12.32 13.89 4.48
N LEU A 254 -11.51 13.06 3.83
CA LEU A 254 -10.34 13.53 3.09
C LEU A 254 -10.74 14.02 1.68
N PRO A 255 -10.10 15.09 1.14
CA PRO A 255 -10.46 15.64 -0.18
C PRO A 255 -10.39 14.65 -1.34
N ASP A 256 -9.48 13.66 -1.25
CA ASP A 256 -9.26 12.63 -2.27
C ASP A 256 -10.24 11.44 -2.16
N ASP A 257 -11.16 11.43 -1.19
CA ASP A 257 -12.23 10.41 -1.08
C ASP A 257 -13.33 10.60 -2.16
N HIS A 258 -13.20 11.63 -3.00
CA HIS A 258 -14.07 11.98 -4.11
C HIS A 258 -13.53 11.50 -5.47
N HIS A 259 -13.38 10.20 -5.69
CA HIS A 259 -13.40 9.69 -7.07
C HIS A 259 -14.83 9.44 -7.53
N SER A 260 -15.25 10.23 -8.52
CA SER A 260 -16.47 10.05 -9.30
C SER A 260 -16.54 8.63 -9.86
N ALA A 261 -17.75 8.06 -9.88
CA ALA A 261 -18.05 6.77 -10.47
C ALA A 261 -17.30 6.53 -11.79
N ALA A 262 -16.74 5.32 -11.93
CA ALA A 262 -16.08 4.87 -13.15
C ALA A 262 -16.94 5.19 -14.38
N PRO A 263 -16.33 5.60 -15.52
CA PRO A 263 -17.08 5.82 -16.75
C PRO A 263 -17.86 4.56 -17.11
N ILE A 264 -19.14 4.75 -17.46
CA ILE A 264 -20.07 3.72 -17.90
C ILE A 264 -19.39 2.83 -18.95
N HIS A 265 -19.45 1.52 -18.75
CA HIS A 265 -19.00 0.50 -19.71
C HIS A 265 -19.39 0.87 -21.14
N VAL A 266 -18.41 1.20 -21.97
CA VAL A 266 -18.59 1.19 -23.42
C VAL A 266 -18.39 -0.25 -23.86
N ALA A 267 -19.46 -0.87 -24.36
CA ALA A 267 -19.41 -2.22 -24.92
C ALA A 267 -18.30 -2.33 -25.98
N PRO A 268 -17.60 -3.47 -26.08
CA PRO A 268 -16.49 -3.60 -27.01
C PRO A 268 -16.98 -3.45 -28.46
N LEU A 269 -16.39 -2.49 -29.17
CA LEU A 269 -16.53 -2.36 -30.62
C LEU A 269 -16.02 -3.65 -31.27
N LYS A 270 -16.93 -4.42 -31.90
CA LYS A 270 -16.58 -5.50 -32.82
C LYS A 270 -15.75 -4.91 -33.96
N ARG A 271 -14.44 -5.16 -33.98
CA ARG A 271 -13.63 -4.96 -35.19
C ARG A 271 -13.89 -6.13 -36.14
N PRO A 272 -14.11 -5.90 -37.45
CA PRO A 272 -14.14 -6.97 -38.42
C PRO A 272 -12.73 -7.56 -38.59
N ALA A 273 -12.69 -8.88 -38.78
CA ALA A 273 -11.48 -9.66 -38.97
C ALA A 273 -10.69 -9.20 -40.20
N GLU A 274 -9.37 -9.28 -40.07
CA GLU A 274 -8.37 -8.97 -41.08
C GLU A 274 -8.66 -9.70 -42.41
N ALA A 275 -8.76 -8.95 -43.50
CA ALA A 275 -8.69 -9.46 -44.86
C ALA A 275 -7.71 -8.57 -45.64
N GLY A 276 -6.47 -9.02 -45.78
CA GLY A 276 -5.44 -8.25 -46.47
C GLY A 276 -4.06 -8.89 -46.48
N VAL A 277 -3.96 -10.22 -46.56
CA VAL A 277 -2.69 -10.89 -46.88
C VAL A 277 -2.52 -10.84 -48.41
N CYS A 278 -1.67 -9.93 -48.90
CA CYS A 278 -1.20 -9.97 -50.29
C CYS A 278 -0.22 -11.14 -50.46
N THR A 279 -0.70 -12.22 -51.05
CA THR A 279 0.11 -13.34 -51.54
C THR A 279 0.94 -12.92 -52.74
N VAL A 280 2.26 -13.11 -52.65
CA VAL A 280 3.20 -13.07 -53.78
C VAL A 280 2.82 -14.20 -54.76
N SER A 281 2.49 -13.86 -56.00
CA SER A 281 2.37 -14.83 -57.09
C SER A 281 3.40 -14.53 -58.18
N ALA A 282 4.21 -15.54 -58.49
CA ALA A 282 5.23 -15.52 -59.53
C ALA A 282 4.59 -15.62 -60.93
N PRO A 283 5.12 -14.97 -61.97
CA PRO A 283 4.64 -15.18 -63.33
C PRO A 283 5.27 -16.44 -63.94
N ARG A 284 4.42 -17.38 -64.38
CA ARG A 284 4.78 -18.47 -65.29
C ARG A 284 5.04 -17.89 -66.69
N ARG A 285 6.13 -18.38 -67.30
CA ARG A 285 6.42 -18.27 -68.73
C ARG A 285 5.38 -19.08 -69.52
N ASP A 286 4.90 -18.54 -70.62
CA ASP A 286 4.52 -19.32 -71.80
C ASP A 286 4.96 -18.60 -73.08
N TRP A 287 5.55 -19.38 -73.96
CA TRP A 287 6.11 -19.03 -75.26
C TRP A 287 5.04 -19.11 -76.37
N LEU A 288 5.37 -18.48 -77.51
CA LEU A 288 4.82 -18.58 -78.89
C LEU A 288 4.10 -17.29 -79.31
N ALA A 289 4.21 -16.76 -80.52
CA ALA A 289 5.12 -16.90 -81.65
C ALA A 289 4.70 -15.80 -82.65
N GLY A 290 5.65 -15.28 -83.44
CA GLY A 290 5.39 -14.95 -84.84
C GLY A 290 5.19 -13.48 -85.25
N HIS A 291 6.08 -13.08 -86.19
CA HIS A 291 5.91 -12.10 -87.29
C HIS A 291 5.98 -10.60 -86.93
N CYS A 292 6.44 -9.67 -87.79
CA CYS A 292 7.43 -9.54 -88.89
C CYS A 292 7.24 -8.09 -89.42
N PHE A 293 8.32 -7.39 -89.83
CA PHE A 293 8.36 -6.11 -90.56
C PHE A 293 7.86 -4.84 -89.82
N VAL A 294 8.48 -3.65 -89.88
CA VAL A 294 9.47 -3.00 -90.77
C VAL A 294 10.47 -2.23 -89.91
#